data_AF-A0AA48HSX5-F1
#
_entry.id   AF-A0AA48HSX5-F1
#
_cell.length_a   1.000
_cell.length_b   1.000
_cell.length_c   1.000
_cell.angle_alpha   90.00
_cell.angle_beta   90.00
_cell.angle_gamma   90.00
#
_symmetry.space_group_name_H-M   'P 1'
#
loop_
_entity.id
_entity.type
_entity.pdbx_description
1 polymer ?
#
loop_
_entity_poly.entity_id
_entity_poly.type
_entity_poly.pdbx_seq_one_letter_code
_entity_poly.pdbx_strand_id
1 'polypeptide(L)' 'MQMINVGEETGRVDELLEEVAEYYEREVDYDLKTLTSKIEPILISIVSAMVLVLALGIFTPMWDMMSAHK' A
#
# COMPACT_ATOMS: atom_id res chain seq x y z
N MET A 1 -17.30 7.86 -23.49
CA MET A 1 -17.99 7.63 -24.79
C MET A 1 -18.05 8.87 -25.68
N GLN A 2 -18.15 10.10 -25.16
CA GLN A 2 -18.13 11.30 -26.02
C GLN A 2 -16.81 11.49 -26.80
N MET A 3 -15.66 11.08 -26.24
CA MET A 3 -14.36 11.16 -26.94
C MET A 3 -14.28 10.24 -28.17
N ILE A 4 -14.83 9.03 -28.12
CA ILE A 4 -14.84 8.08 -29.25
C ILE A 4 -15.61 8.64 -30.46
N ASN A 5 -16.78 9.26 -30.24
CA ASN A 5 -17.58 9.84 -31.33
C ASN A 5 -16.88 11.02 -32.03
N VAL A 6 -16.09 11.81 -31.31
CA VAL A 6 -15.33 12.96 -31.87
C VAL A 6 -14.11 12.48 -32.66
N GLY A 7 -13.56 11.31 -32.31
CA GLY A 7 -12.47 10.65 -33.03
C GLY A 7 -12.84 10.13 -34.40
N GLU A 8 -14.02 9.50 -34.51
CA GLU A 8 -14.55 9.01 -35.79
C GLU A 8 -14.85 10.15 -36.77
N GLU A 9 -15.35 11.28 -36.26
CA GLU A 9 -15.71 12.44 -37.08
C GLU A 9 -14.47 13.21 -37.62
N THR A 10 -13.30 13.03 -36.99
CA THR A 10 -12.03 13.68 -37.36
C THR A 10 -10.98 12.73 -37.96
N GLY A 11 -11.25 11.41 -37.95
CA GLY A 11 -10.30 10.38 -38.38
C GLY A 11 -9.15 10.11 -37.39
N ARG A 12 -9.29 10.49 -36.11
CA ARG A 12 -8.24 10.47 -35.08
C ARG A 12 -8.51 9.46 -33.95
N VAL A 13 -9.25 8.39 -34.26
CA VAL A 13 -9.62 7.34 -33.28
C VAL A 13 -8.38 6.70 -32.65
N ASP A 14 -7.30 6.49 -33.41
CA ASP A 14 -6.06 5.91 -32.90
C ASP A 14 -5.43 6.74 -31.78
N GLU A 15 -5.35 8.08 -31.94
CA GLU A 15 -4.83 8.98 -30.89
C GLU A 15 -5.72 8.98 -29.65
N LEU A 16 -7.04 8.85 -29.81
CA LEU A 16 -7.97 8.80 -28.68
C LEU A 16 -7.88 7.48 -27.92
N LEU A 17 -7.61 6.37 -28.61
CA LEU A 17 -7.38 5.08 -27.96
C LEU A 17 -6.05 5.09 -27.19
N GLU A 18 -5.02 5.75 -27.73
CA GLU A 18 -3.74 5.95 -27.05
C GLU A 18 -3.90 6.80 -25.78
N GLU A 19 -4.63 7.92 -25.85
CA GLU A 19 -4.87 8.78 -24.68
C GLU A 19 -5.70 8.07 -23.59
N VAL A 20 -6.65 7.22 -23.97
CA VAL A 20 -7.41 6.38 -23.04
C VAL A 20 -6.51 5.31 -22.40
N ALA A 21 -5.61 4.69 -23.18
CA ALA A 21 -4.66 3.72 -22.65
C ALA A 21 -3.72 4.36 -21.63
N GLU A 22 -3.14 5.52 -21.93
CA GLU A 22 -2.29 6.29 -21.01
C GLU A 22 -3.05 6.76 -19.75
N TYR A 23 -4.33 7.07 -19.88
CA TYR A 23 -5.17 7.40 -18.74
C TYR A 23 -5.33 6.21 -17.79
N TYR A 24 -5.69 5.03 -18.32
CA TYR A 24 -5.86 3.83 -17.50
C TYR A 24 -4.54 3.34 -16.90
N GLU A 25 -3.43 3.44 -17.63
CA GLU A 25 -2.11 3.08 -17.10
C GLU A 25 -1.75 3.95 -15.90
N ARG A 26 -1.98 5.28 -15.99
CA ARG A 26 -1.78 6.20 -14.86
C ARG A 26 -2.71 5.92 -13.69
N GLU A 27 -3.96 5.56 -13.94
CA GLU A 27 -4.93 5.21 -12.89
C GLU A 27 -4.48 3.95 -12.15
N VAL A 28 -4.09 2.91 -12.88
CA VAL A 28 -3.57 1.66 -12.31
C VAL A 28 -2.29 1.91 -11.50
N ASP A 29 -1.34 2.69 -12.03
CA ASP A 29 -0.12 3.04 -11.31
C ASP A 29 -0.39 3.81 -10.01
N TYR A 30 -1.35 4.74 -10.04
CA TYR A 30 -1.77 5.49 -8.85
C TYR A 30 -2.38 4.57 -7.79
N ASP A 31 -3.23 3.64 -8.21
CA ASP A 31 -3.86 2.67 -7.32
C ASP A 31 -2.83 1.72 -6.71
N LEU A 32 -1.90 1.20 -7.52
CA LEU A 32 -0.81 0.36 -7.05
C LEU A 32 0.08 1.08 -6.05
N LYS A 33 0.42 2.35 -6.31
CA LYS A 33 1.20 3.17 -5.39
C LYS A 33 0.46 3.41 -4.07
N THR A 34 -0.84 3.66 -4.14
CA THR A 34 -1.69 3.86 -2.96
C THR A 34 -1.84 2.58 -2.15
N LEU A 35 -2.03 1.43 -2.82
CA LEU A 35 -2.08 0.11 -2.19
C LEU A 35 -0.77 -0.19 -1.47
N THR A 36 0.36 -0.01 -2.17
CA THR A 36 1.70 -0.25 -1.61
C THR A 36 1.97 0.63 -0.40
N SER A 37 1.64 1.92 -0.48
CA SER A 37 1.80 2.88 0.63
C SER A 37 0.99 2.51 1.88
N LYS A 38 -0.11 1.76 1.74
CA LYS A 38 -0.92 1.28 2.87
C LYS A 38 -0.42 -0.07 3.41
N ILE A 39 0.12 -0.92 2.56
CA ILE A 39 0.67 -2.23 2.96
C ILE A 39 1.89 -2.06 3.86
N GLU A 40 2.78 -1.11 3.56
CA GLU A 40 4.00 -0.86 4.32
C GLU A 40 3.76 -0.61 5.82
N PRO A 41 2.91 0.35 6.26
CA PRO A 41 2.67 0.58 7.69
C PRO A 41 1.97 -0.59 8.37
N ILE A 42 1.14 -1.36 7.67
CA ILE A 42 0.48 -2.56 8.22
C ILE A 42 1.53 -3.62 8.56
N LEU A 43 2.48 -3.88 7.66
CA LEU A 43 3.56 -4.84 7.90
C LEU A 43 4.41 -4.42 9.12
N ILE A 44 4.81 -3.15 9.18
CA ILE A 44 5.59 -2.61 10.31
C ILE A 44 4.80 -2.72 11.63
N SER A 45 3.50 -2.41 11.62
CA SER A 45 2.63 -2.54 12.79
C SER A 45 2.59 -3.97 13.33
N ILE A 46 2.47 -4.97 12.44
CA ILE A 46 2.42 -6.39 12.84
C ILE A 46 3.77 -6.80 13.46
N VAL A 47 4.88 -6.47 12.80
CA VAL A 47 6.22 -6.79 13.32
C VAL A 47 6.45 -6.12 14.68
N SER A 48 6.05 -4.85 14.82
CA SER A 48 6.17 -4.11 16.09
C SER A 48 5.37 -4.77 17.22
N ALA A 49 4.15 -5.22 16.93
CA ALA A 49 3.33 -5.94 17.90
C ALA A 49 3.97 -7.27 18.31
N MET A 50 4.53 -8.03 17.36
CA MET A 50 5.24 -9.28 17.67
C MET A 50 6.46 -9.03 18.57
N VAL A 51 7.26 -8.02 18.26
CA VAL A 51 8.43 -7.64 19.08
C VAL A 51 8.01 -7.22 20.49
N LEU A 52 6.90 -6.48 20.63
CA LEU A 52 6.36 -6.10 21.93
C LEU A 52 5.98 -7.33 22.78
N VAL A 53 5.32 -8.32 22.18
CA VAL A 53 4.94 -9.56 22.87
C VAL A 53 6.19 -10.32 23.35
N LEU A 54 7.21 -10.41 22.51
CA LEU A 54 8.49 -11.04 22.89
C LEU A 54 9.19 -10.28 24.01
N ALA A 55 9.21 -8.95 23.94
CA ALA A 55 9.81 -8.11 24.97
C ALA A 55 9.13 -8.28 26.32
N LEU A 56 7.79 -8.31 26.36
CA LEU A 56 7.03 -8.58 27.58
C LEU A 56 7.31 -9.99 28.13
N GLY A 57 7.45 -10.99 27.27
CA GLY A 57 7.79 -12.36 27.68
C GLY A 57 9.17 -12.48 28.33
N ILE A 58 10.12 -11.60 27.98
CA ILE A 58 11.47 -11.58 28.56
C ILE A 58 11.52 -10.66 29.80
N PHE A 59 10.93 -9.48 29.73
CA PHE A 59 11.05 -8.49 30.80
C PHE A 59 10.23 -8.84 32.04
N THR A 60 9.08 -9.50 31.90
CA THR A 60 8.28 -9.93 33.05
C THR A 60 9.04 -10.89 33.98
N PRO A 61 9.60 -12.03 33.54
CA PRO A 61 10.36 -12.91 34.43
C PRO A 61 11.67 -12.27 34.91
N MET A 62 12.30 -11.42 34.09
CA MET A 62 13.51 -10.70 34.49
C MET A 62 13.27 -9.78 35.69
N TRP A 63 12.14 -9.05 35.71
CA TRP A 63 11.76 -8.22 36.85
C TRP A 63 11.39 -9.05 38.08
N ASP A 64 10.68 -10.16 37.90
CA ASP A 64 10.34 -11.06 39.00
C ASP A 64 11.62 -11.61 39.66
N MET A 65 12.60 -12.06 38.87
CA MET A 65 13.89 -12.51 39.37
C MET A 65 14.67 -11.41 40.11
N MET A 66 14.63 -10.17 39.61
CA MET A 66 15.29 -9.03 40.25
C MET A 66 14.61 -8.64 41.57
N SER A 67 13.28 -8.75 41.64
CA SER A 67 12.52 -8.49 42.86
C SER A 67 12.76 -9.55 43.94
N ALA A 68 12.94 -10.81 43.53
CA ALA A 68 13.20 -11.93 44.42
C ALA A 68 14.62 -11.92 45.05
N HIS A 69 15.53 -11.07 44.56
CA HIS A 69 16.89 -10.93 45.07
C HIS A 69 17.05 -9.73 46.04
N LYS A 70 15.97 -9.01 46.36
CA LYS A 70 15.91 -8.07 47.49
C LYS A 70 15.31 -8.74 48.71
#